data_AF-A0A2L0BM97-F1
#
_entry.id   AF-A0A2L0BM97-F1
#
_cell.length_a   1.000
_cell.length_b   1.000
_cell.length_c   1.000
_cell.angle_alpha   90.00
_cell.angle_beta   90.00
_cell.angle_gamma   90.00
#
_symmetry.space_group_name_H-M   'P 1'
#
loop_
_entity.id
_entity.type
_entity.pdbx_description
1 polymer ?
#
loop_
_entity_poly.entity_id
_entity_poly.type
_entity_poly.pdbx_seq_one_letter_code
_entity_poly.pdbx_strand_id
1 'polypeptide(L)'
;LGNKSITLYDIREELNHRYKDLRVPYQSATPEELFDILTKETPETFHVGKMVTATVVGIARKKPKSEQLDQANPVRNDETGLWQCPFCLKNDFPELSDVWNHFDAGSCPGQATGVKLRLDNGVSGYIYIKNISDKPVSNPEERVGVGQLIHCRISKIEVERFSVDCTSKSSDLLDKTNEWRPRRDLFYDHEREEKDARMEAEKKKDKQRLTYIKRVIVHPAFHNISYAEAEKCMANMDQGEVIIRPSSKGADHLTITWKVSDGIY
;
A
#
# COMPACT_ATOMS: atom_id res chain seq x y z
N LEU A 1 -71.91 -26.25 -9.21
CA LEU A 1 -71.76 -24.85 -8.74
C LEU A 1 -70.28 -24.51 -8.79
N GLY A 2 -69.88 -23.61 -9.68
CA GLY A 2 -68.46 -23.31 -9.93
C GLY A 2 -67.80 -22.61 -8.74
N ASN A 3 -66.58 -23.02 -8.40
CA ASN A 3 -65.81 -22.44 -7.31
C ASN A 3 -65.29 -21.04 -7.71
N LYS A 4 -66.01 -19.99 -7.32
CA LYS A 4 -65.74 -18.58 -7.68
C LYS A 4 -65.11 -17.77 -6.55
N SER A 5 -64.44 -18.44 -5.60
CA SER A 5 -63.84 -17.80 -4.43
C SER A 5 -62.86 -16.69 -4.83
N ILE A 6 -61.98 -16.95 -5.80
CA ILE A 6 -60.99 -15.99 -6.32
C ILE A 6 -61.67 -14.75 -6.90
N THR A 7 -62.67 -14.93 -7.76
CA THR A 7 -63.44 -13.81 -8.36
C THR A 7 -64.12 -12.95 -7.31
N LEU A 8 -64.62 -13.54 -6.21
CA LEU A 8 -65.22 -12.79 -5.11
C LEU A 8 -64.17 -11.99 -4.31
N TYR A 9 -62.95 -12.51 -4.16
CA TYR A 9 -61.84 -11.77 -3.56
C TYR A 9 -61.42 -10.58 -4.44
N ASP A 10 -61.30 -10.78 -5.75
CA ASP A 10 -60.94 -9.71 -6.69
C ASP A 10 -62.01 -8.60 -6.72
N ILE A 11 -63.30 -8.97 -6.75
CA ILE A 11 -64.41 -8.00 -6.67
C ILE A 11 -64.37 -7.23 -5.35
N ARG A 12 -64.08 -7.90 -4.23
CA ARG A 12 -63.98 -7.25 -2.91
C ARG A 12 -62.81 -6.26 -2.87
N GLU A 13 -61.65 -6.63 -3.40
CA GLU A 13 -60.48 -5.75 -3.48
C GLU A 13 -60.73 -4.55 -4.40
N GLU A 14 -61.37 -4.74 -5.56
CA GLU A 14 -61.77 -3.65 -6.47
C GLU A 14 -62.82 -2.71 -5.86
N LEU A 15 -63.74 -3.23 -5.03
CA LEU A 15 -64.70 -2.39 -4.31
C LEU A 15 -64.03 -1.56 -3.21
N ASN A 16 -63.01 -2.10 -2.55
CA ASN A 16 -62.24 -1.40 -1.52
C ASN A 16 -61.24 -0.40 -2.13
N HIS A 17 -60.61 -0.75 -3.25
CA HIS A 17 -59.58 0.02 -3.93
C HIS A 17 -59.77 -0.06 -5.45
N ARG A 18 -60.66 0.80 -5.96
CA ARG A 18 -61.10 0.78 -7.35
C ARG A 18 -59.94 1.06 -8.32
N TYR A 19 -59.72 0.15 -9.28
CA TYR A 19 -58.63 0.23 -10.26
C TYR A 19 -57.26 0.44 -9.61
N LYS A 20 -57.02 -0.22 -8.47
CA LYS A 20 -55.72 -0.12 -7.77
C LYS A 20 -54.60 -0.55 -8.72
N ASP A 21 -53.59 0.30 -8.83
CA ASP A 21 -52.37 -0.09 -9.53
C ASP A 21 -51.65 -1.18 -8.74
N LEU A 22 -51.61 -2.38 -9.31
CA LEU A 22 -50.92 -3.54 -8.73
C LEU A 22 -49.43 -3.56 -9.05
N ARG A 23 -48.93 -2.58 -9.81
CA ARG A 23 -47.49 -2.42 -10.03
C ARG A 23 -46.80 -2.12 -8.70
N VAL A 24 -45.57 -2.60 -8.59
CA VAL A 24 -44.69 -2.19 -7.49
C VAL A 24 -44.55 -0.67 -7.56
N PRO A 25 -44.81 0.07 -6.48
CA PRO A 25 -44.64 1.51 -6.47
C PRO A 25 -43.20 1.85 -6.85
N TYR A 26 -43.01 2.98 -7.53
CA TYR A 26 -41.67 3.44 -7.87
C TYR A 26 -40.82 3.57 -6.60
N GLN A 27 -39.66 2.92 -6.61
CA GLN A 27 -38.65 3.05 -5.58
C GLN A 27 -37.43 3.74 -6.21
N SER A 28 -36.98 4.82 -5.58
CA SER A 28 -35.69 5.43 -5.92
C SER A 28 -34.56 4.47 -5.57
N ALA A 29 -33.51 4.47 -6.37
CA ALA A 29 -32.34 3.63 -6.12
C ALA A 29 -31.75 3.88 -4.72
N THR A 30 -31.36 2.80 -4.03
CA THR A 30 -30.69 2.92 -2.73
C THR A 30 -29.28 3.48 -2.90
N PRO A 31 -28.63 3.98 -1.83
CA PRO A 31 -27.23 4.44 -1.91
C PRO A 31 -26.27 3.37 -2.45
N GLU A 32 -26.51 2.09 -2.14
CA GLU A 32 -25.74 0.96 -2.66
C GLU A 32 -25.98 0.76 -4.16
N GLU A 33 -27.23 0.77 -4.60
CA GLU A 33 -27.57 0.67 -6.03
C GLU A 33 -27.02 1.86 -6.81
N LEU A 34 -27.10 3.07 -6.25
CA LEU A 34 -26.49 4.26 -6.83
C LEU A 34 -24.97 4.14 -6.92
N PHE A 35 -24.33 3.57 -5.90
CA PHE A 35 -22.91 3.30 -5.91
C PHE A 35 -22.54 2.35 -7.05
N ASP A 36 -23.24 1.23 -7.18
CA ASP A 36 -23.01 0.24 -8.23
C ASP A 36 -23.28 0.81 -9.63
N ILE A 37 -24.36 1.59 -9.80
CA ILE A 37 -24.71 2.22 -11.08
C ILE A 37 -23.66 3.26 -11.50
N LEU A 38 -23.17 4.08 -10.58
CA LEU A 38 -22.24 5.18 -10.88
C LEU A 38 -20.80 4.72 -11.02
N THR A 39 -20.37 3.77 -10.18
CA THR A 39 -19.00 3.22 -10.23
C THR A 39 -18.86 2.10 -11.25
N LYS A 40 -19.97 1.47 -11.66
CA LYS A 40 -20.03 0.27 -12.49
C LYS A 40 -19.27 -0.92 -11.90
N GLU A 41 -19.10 -0.91 -10.59
CA GLU A 41 -18.51 -2.00 -9.83
C GLU A 41 -19.63 -2.87 -9.26
N THR A 42 -19.32 -4.14 -9.02
CA THR A 42 -20.22 -5.06 -8.31
C THR A 42 -19.62 -5.42 -6.95
N PRO A 43 -20.42 -5.94 -6.01
CA PRO A 43 -19.91 -6.49 -4.75
C PRO A 43 -18.89 -7.63 -4.94
N GLU A 44 -18.78 -8.21 -6.14
CA GLU A 44 -17.78 -9.25 -6.45
C GLU A 44 -16.44 -8.65 -6.87
N THR A 45 -16.47 -7.52 -7.58
CA THR A 45 -15.25 -6.82 -8.04
C THR A 45 -14.73 -5.86 -6.98
N PHE A 46 -15.62 -5.22 -6.21
CA PHE A 46 -15.34 -4.17 -5.26
C PHE A 46 -15.94 -4.49 -3.87
N HIS A 47 -15.17 -5.22 -3.07
CA HIS A 47 -15.55 -5.59 -1.70
C HIS A 47 -14.46 -5.25 -0.69
N VAL A 48 -14.85 -5.24 0.58
CA VAL A 48 -13.90 -5.11 1.69
C VAL A 48 -12.91 -6.28 1.65
N GLY A 49 -11.61 -5.99 1.69
CA GLY A 49 -10.52 -6.95 1.52
C GLY A 49 -10.00 -7.08 0.09
N LYS A 50 -10.65 -6.48 -0.90
CA LYS A 50 -10.13 -6.47 -2.26
C LYS A 50 -8.85 -5.63 -2.34
N MET A 51 -7.83 -6.17 -2.99
CA MET A 51 -6.63 -5.43 -3.35
C MET A 51 -6.88 -4.62 -4.62
N VAL A 52 -6.63 -3.33 -4.57
CA VAL A 52 -6.83 -2.37 -5.65
C VAL A 52 -5.59 -1.49 -5.82
N THR A 53 -5.45 -0.94 -7.02
CA THR A 53 -4.48 0.12 -7.32
C THR A 53 -5.14 1.47 -7.12
N ALA A 54 -4.40 2.41 -6.53
CA ALA A 54 -4.89 3.77 -6.37
C ALA A 54 -3.74 4.78 -6.53
N THR A 55 -4.07 5.93 -7.08
CA THR A 55 -3.14 7.05 -7.24
C THR A 55 -3.21 7.95 -6.02
N VAL A 56 -2.07 8.34 -5.46
CA VAL A 56 -1.99 9.30 -4.37
C VAL A 56 -2.33 10.70 -4.90
N VAL A 57 -3.42 11.29 -4.43
CA VAL A 57 -3.83 12.65 -4.82
C VAL A 57 -3.16 13.70 -3.93
N GLY A 58 -2.95 13.38 -2.66
CA GLY A 58 -2.38 14.32 -1.71
C GLY A 58 -2.37 13.79 -0.29
N ILE A 59 -1.77 14.56 0.60
CA ILE A 59 -1.66 14.19 2.01
C ILE A 59 -2.64 15.04 2.80
N ALA A 60 -3.52 14.38 3.55
CA ALA A 60 -4.43 15.05 4.45
C ALA A 60 -3.64 15.50 5.69
N ARG A 61 -3.70 16.80 5.97
CA ARG A 61 -3.09 17.40 7.15
C ARG A 61 -4.15 18.15 7.95
N LYS A 62 -4.05 18.07 9.27
CA LYS A 62 -4.91 18.78 10.20
C LYS A 62 -4.15 19.97 10.76
N LYS A 63 -4.64 21.17 10.47
CA LYS A 63 -4.09 22.41 11.04
C LYS A 63 -4.31 22.43 12.55
N PRO A 64 -3.29 22.80 13.35
CA PRO A 64 -3.44 22.96 14.78
C PRO A 64 -4.42 24.11 15.08
N LYS A 65 -5.19 23.97 16.16
CA LYS A 65 -6.04 25.07 16.69
C LYS A 65 -5.17 26.08 17.46
N SER A 66 -5.62 27.33 17.57
CA SER A 66 -4.93 28.39 18.33
C SER A 66 -4.50 27.96 19.73
N GLU A 67 -5.39 27.33 20.49
CA GLU A 67 -5.07 26.84 21.85
C GLU A 67 -3.96 25.77 21.89
N GLN A 68 -3.78 25.01 20.79
CA GLN A 68 -2.72 24.01 20.68
C GLN A 68 -1.39 24.64 20.25
N LEU A 69 -1.41 25.80 19.60
CA LEU A 69 -0.21 26.56 19.23
C LEU A 69 0.46 27.15 20.47
N ASP A 70 -0.33 27.64 21.43
CA ASP A 70 0.17 28.20 22.70
C ASP A 70 0.87 27.15 23.59
N GLN A 71 0.51 25.87 23.43
CA GLN A 71 1.09 24.75 24.16
C GLN A 71 2.23 24.05 23.40
N ALA A 72 2.58 24.53 22.21
CA ALA A 72 3.60 23.92 21.38
C ALA A 72 5.00 24.14 21.96
N ASN A 73 5.81 23.08 22.00
CA ASN A 73 7.22 23.18 22.40
C ASN A 73 8.11 22.77 21.22
N PRO A 74 8.63 23.73 20.43
CA PRO A 74 9.57 23.46 19.35
C PRO A 74 10.83 22.77 19.89
N VAL A 75 11.32 21.77 19.18
CA VAL A 75 12.53 21.02 19.58
C VAL A 75 13.67 21.43 18.65
N ARG A 76 14.84 21.69 19.23
CA ARG A 76 16.06 21.95 18.46
C ARG A 76 16.79 20.62 18.24
N ASN A 77 17.16 20.33 17.00
CA ASN A 77 17.98 19.15 16.70
C ASN A 77 19.45 19.46 17.02
N ASP A 78 20.06 18.64 17.87
CA ASP A 78 21.46 18.80 18.29
C ASP A 78 22.45 18.56 17.14
N GLU A 79 22.10 17.75 16.14
CA GLU A 79 22.98 17.42 15.01
C GLU A 79 23.00 18.51 13.93
N THR A 80 21.84 19.08 13.60
CA THR A 80 21.73 20.11 12.54
C THR A 80 21.76 21.53 13.09
N GLY A 81 21.55 21.71 14.40
CA GLY A 81 21.44 23.01 15.04
C GLY A 81 20.18 23.80 14.67
N LEU A 82 19.30 23.22 13.83
CA LEU A 82 18.06 23.81 13.34
C LEU A 82 16.88 23.41 14.23
N TRP A 83 15.89 24.30 14.30
CA TRP A 83 14.64 24.09 15.00
C TRP A 83 13.65 23.29 14.16
N GLN A 84 12.92 22.41 14.83
CA GLN A 84 11.87 21.59 14.24
C GLN A 84 10.51 22.01 14.75
N CYS A 85 9.58 22.20 13.81
CA CYS A 85 8.17 22.43 14.13
C CYS A 85 7.51 21.11 14.61
N PRO A 86 6.84 21.10 15.78
CA PRO A 86 6.23 19.90 16.36
C PRO A 86 5.00 19.40 15.58
N PHE A 87 4.38 20.24 14.74
CA PHE A 87 3.16 19.88 14.00
C PHE A 87 3.46 19.41 12.57
N CYS A 88 4.24 20.19 11.81
CA CYS A 88 4.53 19.88 10.41
C CYS A 88 5.86 19.15 10.22
N LEU A 89 6.64 18.95 11.29
CA LEU A 89 7.93 18.26 11.31
C LEU A 89 9.01 18.88 10.41
N LYS A 90 8.77 20.07 9.84
CA LYS A 90 9.78 20.84 9.12
C LYS A 90 10.91 21.24 10.08
N ASN A 91 12.14 21.00 9.66
CA ASN A 91 13.37 21.15 10.43
C ASN A 91 14.34 22.20 9.83
N ASP A 92 13.81 23.16 9.07
CA ASP A 92 14.59 24.13 8.28
C ASP A 92 14.74 25.50 8.99
N PHE A 93 14.35 25.60 10.27
CA PHE A 93 14.26 26.88 10.97
C PHE A 93 15.57 27.21 11.70
N PRO A 94 16.26 28.32 11.39
CA PRO A 94 17.50 28.71 12.07
C PRO A 94 17.26 29.13 13.53
N GLU A 95 16.18 29.87 13.78
CA GLU A 95 15.86 30.43 15.09
C GLU A 95 14.47 30.01 15.60
N LEU A 96 14.29 30.05 16.92
CA LEU A 96 13.00 29.76 17.55
C LEU A 96 11.90 30.73 17.09
N SER A 97 12.24 32.01 16.92
CA SER A 97 11.30 33.04 16.46
C SER A 97 10.75 32.76 15.07
N ASP A 98 11.51 32.10 14.19
CA ASP A 98 11.03 31.71 12.85
C ASP A 98 9.96 30.63 12.92
N VAL A 99 10.03 29.75 13.93
CA VAL A 99 8.99 28.74 14.18
C VAL A 99 7.69 29.40 14.62
N TRP A 100 7.76 30.43 15.46
CA TRP A 100 6.59 31.20 15.89
C TRP A 100 6.02 32.07 14.76
N ASN A 101 6.87 32.68 13.94
CA ASN A 101 6.43 33.38 12.73
C ASN A 101 5.72 32.43 11.75
N HIS A 102 6.18 31.17 11.64
CA HIS A 102 5.54 30.15 10.83
C HIS A 102 4.13 29.77 11.33
N PHE A 103 3.91 29.84 12.65
CA PHE A 103 2.62 29.64 13.32
C PHE A 103 1.67 30.81 13.07
N ASP A 104 2.12 32.03 13.38
CA ASP A 104 1.31 33.24 13.26
C ASP A 104 0.96 33.59 11.81
N ALA A 105 1.87 33.32 10.87
CA ALA A 105 1.61 33.47 9.44
C ALA A 105 0.68 32.39 8.86
N GLY A 106 0.25 31.40 9.66
CA GLY A 106 -0.61 30.30 9.20
C GLY A 106 0.02 29.42 8.11
N SER A 107 1.34 29.52 7.94
CA SER A 107 2.10 28.77 6.93
C SER A 107 2.34 27.31 7.32
N CYS A 108 1.97 26.94 8.56
CA CYS A 108 2.03 25.57 9.04
C CYS A 108 0.97 24.70 8.37
N PRO A 109 1.37 23.68 7.58
CA PRO A 109 0.42 22.78 6.95
C PRO A 109 -0.23 21.82 7.98
N GLY A 110 0.30 21.76 9.21
CA GLY A 110 -0.21 20.96 10.31
C GLY A 110 0.25 19.49 10.29
N GLN A 111 -0.29 18.70 11.22
CA GLN A 111 0.06 17.30 11.39
C GLN A 111 -0.59 16.43 10.30
N ALA A 112 0.19 15.55 9.69
CA ALA A 112 -0.33 14.63 8.69
C ALA A 112 -1.24 13.57 9.34
N THR A 113 -2.49 13.49 8.90
CA THR A 113 -3.48 12.53 9.42
C THR A 113 -3.62 11.30 8.55
N GLY A 114 -3.30 11.42 7.26
CA GLY A 114 -3.45 10.33 6.29
C GLY A 114 -3.17 10.77 4.87
N VAL A 115 -3.39 9.85 3.94
CA VAL A 115 -3.14 10.01 2.51
C VAL A 115 -4.45 9.88 1.77
N LYS A 116 -4.75 10.86 0.91
CA LYS A 116 -5.91 10.85 0.02
C LYS A 116 -5.53 10.14 -1.28
N LEU A 117 -6.35 9.20 -1.67
CA LEU A 117 -6.19 8.44 -2.89
C LEU A 117 -7.33 8.70 -3.86
N ARG A 118 -7.07 8.37 -5.12
CA ARG A 118 -8.06 8.23 -6.18
C ARG A 118 -7.93 6.83 -6.75
N LEU A 119 -9.01 6.06 -6.69
CA LEU A 119 -9.09 4.77 -7.34
C LEU A 119 -9.39 4.96 -8.83
N ASP A 120 -9.10 3.93 -9.63
CA ASP A 120 -9.27 3.98 -11.08
C ASP A 120 -10.76 4.08 -11.50
N ASN A 121 -11.67 3.60 -10.65
CA ASN A 121 -13.12 3.74 -10.80
C ASN A 121 -13.64 5.15 -10.40
N GLY A 122 -12.76 6.10 -10.07
CA GLY A 122 -13.11 7.47 -9.71
C GLY A 122 -13.53 7.67 -8.25
N VAL A 123 -13.61 6.60 -7.45
CA VAL A 123 -13.93 6.65 -6.02
C VAL A 123 -12.77 7.29 -5.24
N SER A 124 -13.11 8.08 -4.22
CA SER A 124 -12.10 8.71 -3.36
C SER A 124 -11.66 7.75 -2.27
N GLY A 125 -10.35 7.53 -2.14
CA GLY A 125 -9.79 6.68 -1.09
C GLY A 125 -9.13 7.48 0.03
N TYR A 126 -9.07 6.91 1.22
CA TYR A 126 -8.36 7.47 2.36
C TYR A 126 -7.55 6.40 3.10
N ILE A 127 -6.26 6.63 3.31
CA ILE A 127 -5.42 5.78 4.16
C ILE A 127 -5.04 6.58 5.41
N TYR A 128 -5.38 6.05 6.58
CA TYR A 128 -4.89 6.60 7.84
C TYR A 128 -3.37 6.42 7.97
N ILE A 129 -2.66 7.37 8.61
CA ILE A 129 -1.20 7.30 8.78
C ILE A 129 -0.72 5.98 9.42
N LYS A 130 -1.50 5.44 10.37
CA LYS A 130 -1.28 4.13 11.02
C LYS A 130 -1.38 2.92 10.07
N ASN A 131 -1.99 3.08 8.90
CA ASN A 131 -2.25 2.03 7.92
C ASN A 131 -1.41 2.17 6.65
N ILE A 132 -0.42 3.07 6.63
CA ILE A 132 0.52 3.21 5.50
C ILE A 132 1.60 2.12 5.57
N SER A 133 2.10 1.80 6.77
CA SER A 133 3.19 0.84 6.93
C SER A 133 3.09 0.10 8.26
N ASP A 134 3.75 -1.06 8.35
CA ASP A 134 3.89 -1.82 9.60
C ASP A 134 4.80 -1.11 10.61
N LYS A 135 5.75 -0.30 10.11
CA LYS A 135 6.59 0.56 10.95
C LYS A 135 5.84 1.86 11.23
N PRO A 136 5.98 2.45 12.44
CA PRO A 136 5.43 3.77 12.69
C PRO A 136 6.07 4.78 11.73
N VAL A 137 5.23 5.56 11.06
CA VAL A 137 5.65 6.61 10.12
C VAL A 137 5.15 7.93 10.67
N SER A 138 6.06 8.86 10.96
CA SER A 138 5.71 10.23 11.38
C SER A 138 5.39 11.11 10.19
N ASN A 139 6.17 10.99 9.11
CA ASN A 139 5.99 11.74 7.86
C ASN A 139 5.56 10.80 6.72
N PRO A 140 4.31 10.90 6.22
CA PRO A 140 3.88 10.08 5.09
C PRO A 140 4.61 10.41 3.78
N GLU A 141 5.18 11.61 3.64
CA GLU A 141 5.94 12.03 2.45
C GLU A 141 7.20 11.20 2.20
N GLU A 142 7.79 10.60 3.25
CA GLU A 142 8.97 9.72 3.09
C GLU A 142 8.62 8.39 2.42
N ARG A 143 7.34 7.99 2.45
CA ARG A 143 6.87 6.70 1.94
C ARG A 143 6.08 6.82 0.65
N VAL A 144 5.33 7.91 0.47
CA VAL A 144 4.47 8.10 -0.68
C VAL A 144 4.63 9.49 -1.28
N GLY A 145 4.83 9.54 -2.60
CA GLY A 145 4.79 10.77 -3.38
C GLY A 145 3.38 11.06 -3.90
N VAL A 146 3.05 12.34 -4.07
CA VAL A 146 1.83 12.74 -4.78
C VAL A 146 1.95 12.34 -6.26
N GLY A 147 0.91 11.71 -6.81
CA GLY A 147 0.89 11.12 -8.15
C GLY A 147 1.44 9.69 -8.22
N GLN A 148 1.97 9.15 -7.12
CA GLN A 148 2.46 7.76 -7.10
C GLN A 148 1.29 6.77 -7.12
N LEU A 149 1.44 5.70 -7.89
CA LEU A 149 0.56 4.54 -7.84
C LEU A 149 0.96 3.65 -6.67
N ILE A 150 -0.01 3.34 -5.80
CA ILE A 150 0.17 2.46 -4.65
C ILE A 150 -0.83 1.30 -4.71
N HIS A 151 -0.40 0.15 -4.21
CA HIS A 151 -1.30 -0.95 -3.92
C HIS A 151 -1.89 -0.76 -2.54
N CYS A 152 -3.21 -0.85 -2.45
CA CYS A 152 -3.91 -0.79 -1.19
C CYS A 152 -5.04 -1.82 -1.17
N ARG A 153 -5.49 -2.16 0.03
CA ARG A 153 -6.59 -3.08 0.26
C ARG A 153 -7.73 -2.32 0.90
N ILE A 154 -8.96 -2.54 0.43
CA ILE A 154 -10.15 -1.85 0.94
C ILE A 154 -10.45 -2.36 2.35
N SER A 155 -10.52 -1.47 3.33
CA SER A 155 -10.84 -1.80 4.72
C SER A 155 -12.29 -1.48 5.08
N LYS A 156 -12.85 -0.41 4.50
CA LYS A 156 -14.26 -0.02 4.71
C LYS A 156 -14.75 0.77 3.49
N ILE A 157 -16.02 0.57 3.13
CA ILE A 157 -16.68 1.30 2.04
C ILE A 157 -17.78 2.17 2.64
N GLU A 158 -17.75 3.47 2.34
CA GLU A 158 -18.81 4.43 2.70
C GLU A 158 -19.58 4.83 1.43
N VAL A 159 -20.66 4.09 1.16
CA VAL A 159 -21.47 4.22 -0.06
C VAL A 159 -22.10 5.62 -0.21
N GLU A 160 -22.53 6.23 0.89
CA GLU A 160 -23.18 7.55 0.87
C GLU A 160 -22.24 8.69 0.40
N ARG A 161 -20.94 8.56 0.67
CA ARG A 161 -19.93 9.59 0.38
C ARG A 161 -19.06 9.26 -0.82
N PHE A 162 -19.29 8.12 -1.47
CA PHE A 162 -18.41 7.58 -2.51
C PHE A 162 -16.95 7.60 -2.06
N SER A 163 -16.71 7.20 -0.81
CA SER A 163 -15.38 7.16 -0.21
C SER A 163 -15.05 5.80 0.38
N VAL A 164 -13.80 5.39 0.26
CA VAL A 164 -13.31 4.14 0.82
C VAL A 164 -12.12 4.37 1.73
N ASP A 165 -12.10 3.67 2.86
CA ASP A 165 -10.92 3.58 3.69
C ASP A 165 -10.07 2.41 3.21
N CYS A 166 -8.78 2.65 3.04
CA CYS A 166 -7.83 1.66 2.56
C CYS A 166 -6.66 1.46 3.54
N THR A 167 -6.00 0.31 3.41
CA THR A 167 -4.74 0.00 4.07
C THR A 167 -3.66 -0.34 3.05
N SER A 168 -2.42 0.08 3.29
CA SER A 168 -1.24 -0.22 2.47
C SER A 168 -0.12 -0.87 3.31
N LYS A 169 -0.45 -1.37 4.51
CA LYS A 169 0.50 -2.14 5.32
C LYS A 169 1.01 -3.34 4.54
N SER A 170 2.30 -3.66 4.65
CA SER A 170 2.86 -4.80 3.94
C SER A 170 2.32 -6.12 4.48
N SER A 171 1.98 -6.20 5.78
CA SER A 171 1.24 -7.32 6.37
C SER A 171 -0.14 -7.52 5.73
N ASP A 172 -0.93 -6.45 5.63
CA ASP A 172 -2.27 -6.48 5.05
C ASP A 172 -2.23 -6.76 3.54
N LEU A 173 -1.24 -6.24 2.81
CA LEU A 173 -1.07 -6.52 1.38
C LEU A 173 -0.69 -7.99 1.13
N LEU A 174 0.12 -8.58 1.99
CA LEU A 174 0.52 -9.98 1.90
C LEU A 174 -0.53 -10.95 2.47
N ASP A 175 -1.59 -10.43 3.09
CA ASP A 175 -2.65 -11.21 3.74
C ASP A 175 -2.11 -12.24 4.74
N LYS A 176 -1.10 -11.85 5.53
CA LYS A 176 -0.44 -12.80 6.45
C LYS A 176 -1.39 -13.38 7.50
N THR A 177 -2.45 -12.65 7.84
CA THR A 177 -3.47 -13.05 8.80
C THR A 177 -4.62 -13.85 8.15
N ASN A 178 -4.62 -14.04 6.82
CA ASN A 178 -5.68 -14.72 6.06
C ASN A 178 -7.11 -14.18 6.31
N GLU A 179 -7.23 -12.92 6.72
CA GLU A 179 -8.52 -12.30 7.06
C GLU A 179 -9.34 -11.95 5.82
N TRP A 180 -8.68 -11.76 4.68
CA TRP A 180 -9.30 -11.23 3.47
C TRP A 180 -9.50 -12.27 2.36
N ARG A 181 -9.02 -13.50 2.57
CA ARG A 181 -9.26 -14.60 1.64
C ARG A 181 -10.68 -15.13 1.83
N PRO A 182 -11.37 -15.51 0.72
CA PRO A 182 -12.60 -16.27 0.83
C PRO A 182 -12.37 -17.50 1.71
N ARG A 183 -13.39 -17.90 2.48
CA ARG A 183 -13.31 -19.15 3.25
C ARG A 183 -13.03 -20.31 2.28
N ARG A 184 -12.01 -21.09 2.61
CA ARG A 184 -11.63 -22.29 1.85
C ARG A 184 -12.79 -23.29 1.92
N ASP A 185 -13.11 -23.90 0.79
CA ASP A 185 -14.14 -24.93 0.73
C ASP A 185 -13.65 -26.25 1.37
N LEU A 186 -14.58 -27.19 1.58
CA LEU A 186 -14.30 -28.51 2.16
C LEU A 186 -13.38 -29.39 1.30
N PHE A 187 -13.26 -29.11 0.01
CA PHE A 187 -12.46 -29.87 -0.95
C PHE A 187 -11.12 -29.19 -1.24
N TYR A 188 -10.78 -28.13 -0.51
CA TYR A 188 -9.56 -27.38 -0.69
C TYR A 188 -8.36 -28.24 -0.28
N ASP A 189 -7.45 -28.48 -1.21
CA ASP A 189 -6.26 -29.31 -1.00
C ASP A 189 -5.20 -28.52 -0.21
N HIS A 190 -5.26 -28.65 1.12
CA HIS A 190 -4.33 -28.04 2.04
C HIS A 190 -2.90 -28.56 1.89
N GLU A 191 -2.73 -29.85 1.56
CA GLU A 191 -1.41 -30.48 1.44
C GLU A 191 -0.66 -29.93 0.24
N ARG A 192 -1.35 -29.73 -0.89
CA ARG A 192 -0.76 -29.14 -2.09
C ARG A 192 -0.34 -27.69 -1.89
N GLU A 193 -1.18 -26.86 -1.25
CA GLU A 193 -0.83 -25.48 -0.95
C GLU A 193 0.40 -25.40 -0.04
N GLU A 194 0.47 -26.20 1.02
CA GLU A 194 1.60 -26.19 1.95
C GLU A 194 2.90 -26.60 1.24
N LYS A 195 2.83 -27.62 0.37
CA LYS A 195 3.98 -28.08 -0.41
C LYS A 195 4.47 -27.01 -1.39
N ASP A 196 3.55 -26.36 -2.10
CA ASP A 196 3.90 -25.28 -3.04
C ASP A 196 4.49 -24.08 -2.30
N ALA A 197 3.89 -23.68 -1.17
CA ALA A 197 4.40 -22.60 -0.32
C ALA A 197 5.80 -22.92 0.24
N ARG A 198 6.05 -24.17 0.64
CA ARG A 198 7.37 -24.61 1.11
C ARG A 198 8.41 -24.58 0.00
N MET A 199 8.08 -25.12 -1.19
CA MET A 199 8.98 -25.08 -2.34
C MET A 199 9.30 -23.64 -2.76
N GLU A 200 8.34 -22.74 -2.73
CA GLU A 200 8.55 -21.33 -3.06
C GLU A 200 9.38 -20.60 -2.00
N ALA A 201 9.17 -20.91 -0.71
CA ALA A 201 10.00 -20.41 0.38
C ALA A 201 11.45 -20.91 0.29
N GLU A 202 11.67 -22.18 -0.06
CA GLU A 202 13.00 -22.76 -0.29
C GLU A 202 13.68 -22.07 -1.48
N LYS A 203 13.01 -21.96 -2.64
CA LYS A 203 13.53 -21.22 -3.81
C LYS A 203 13.86 -19.76 -3.48
N LYS A 204 13.06 -19.10 -2.64
CA LYS A 204 13.32 -17.71 -2.22
C LYS A 204 14.54 -17.61 -1.30
N LYS A 205 14.72 -18.55 -0.38
CA LYS A 205 15.93 -18.65 0.47
C LYS A 205 17.18 -18.91 -0.38
N ASP A 206 17.09 -19.77 -1.38
CA ASP A 206 18.21 -20.06 -2.28
C ASP A 206 18.60 -18.82 -3.10
N LYS A 207 17.62 -18.09 -3.65
CA LYS A 207 17.87 -16.81 -4.35
C LYS A 207 18.49 -15.75 -3.43
N GLN A 208 18.06 -15.66 -2.18
CA GLN A 208 18.63 -14.72 -1.20
C GLN A 208 20.07 -15.08 -0.80
N ARG A 209 20.38 -16.37 -0.65
CA ARG A 209 21.76 -16.85 -0.37
C ARG A 209 22.73 -16.57 -1.52
N LEU A 210 22.24 -16.56 -2.76
CA LEU A 210 23.07 -16.32 -3.94
C LEU A 210 23.39 -14.83 -4.17
N THR A 211 22.70 -13.91 -3.49
CA THR A 211 22.90 -12.47 -3.68
C THR A 211 24.08 -11.99 -2.82
N TYR A 212 25.21 -11.69 -3.45
CA TYR A 212 26.35 -11.08 -2.77
C TYR A 212 26.04 -9.63 -2.36
N ILE A 213 26.68 -9.15 -1.29
CA ILE A 213 26.49 -7.79 -0.79
C ILE A 213 27.39 -6.84 -1.61
N LYS A 214 26.78 -5.84 -2.27
CA LYS A 214 27.53 -4.80 -2.99
C LYS A 214 28.35 -3.94 -2.02
N ARG A 215 29.60 -3.63 -2.37
CA ARG A 215 30.49 -2.81 -1.56
C ARG A 215 31.10 -1.68 -2.37
N VAL A 216 31.40 -0.57 -1.71
CA VAL A 216 32.14 0.54 -2.31
C VAL A 216 33.60 0.39 -1.90
N ILE A 217 34.37 -0.34 -2.71
CA ILE A 217 35.82 -0.52 -2.54
C ILE A 217 36.51 0.12 -3.73
N VAL A 218 37.38 1.08 -3.47
CA VAL A 218 38.13 1.80 -4.51
C VAL A 218 39.38 0.99 -4.85
N HIS A 219 39.24 0.02 -5.77
CA HIS A 219 40.36 -0.76 -6.29
C HIS A 219 40.12 -1.11 -7.76
N PRO A 220 41.13 -0.98 -8.66
CA PRO A 220 40.95 -1.19 -10.10
C PRO A 220 40.45 -2.59 -10.49
N ALA A 221 40.91 -3.62 -9.78
CA ALA A 221 40.49 -5.00 -10.00
C ALA A 221 39.17 -5.37 -9.28
N PHE A 222 38.59 -4.47 -8.48
CA PHE A 222 37.40 -4.78 -7.68
C PHE A 222 36.10 -4.51 -8.44
N HIS A 223 35.25 -5.53 -8.54
CA HIS A 223 33.98 -5.46 -9.24
C HIS A 223 32.85 -6.07 -8.38
N ASN A 224 31.73 -5.35 -8.27
CA ASN A 224 30.51 -5.88 -7.67
C ASN A 224 29.79 -6.78 -8.69
N ILE A 225 30.28 -8.01 -8.85
CA ILE A 225 29.74 -9.01 -9.78
C ILE A 225 29.67 -10.39 -9.12
N SER A 226 28.74 -11.23 -9.59
CA SER A 226 28.60 -12.62 -9.14
C SER A 226 29.68 -13.54 -9.73
N TYR A 227 29.79 -14.77 -9.24
CA TYR A 227 30.72 -15.77 -9.81
C TYR A 227 30.47 -16.01 -11.31
N ALA A 228 29.20 -16.17 -11.71
CA ALA A 228 28.83 -16.42 -13.10
C ALA A 228 29.11 -15.23 -14.02
N GLU A 229 29.02 -14.00 -13.50
CA GLU A 229 29.40 -12.79 -14.24
C GLU A 229 30.92 -12.64 -14.32
N ALA A 230 31.64 -12.96 -13.23
CA ALA A 230 33.10 -12.95 -13.21
C ALA A 230 33.70 -13.94 -14.21
N GLU A 231 33.15 -15.15 -14.31
CA GLU A 231 33.60 -16.16 -15.29
C GLU A 231 33.45 -15.65 -16.74
N LYS A 232 32.36 -14.94 -17.04
CA LYS A 232 32.14 -14.32 -18.36
C LYS A 232 33.11 -13.16 -18.63
N CYS A 233 33.41 -12.34 -17.63
CA CYS A 233 34.39 -11.28 -17.75
C CYS A 233 35.81 -11.83 -17.95
N MET A 234 36.16 -12.88 -17.19
CA MET A 234 37.47 -13.53 -17.26
C MET A 234 37.74 -14.23 -18.60
N ALA A 235 36.69 -14.69 -19.29
CA ALA A 235 36.85 -15.28 -20.62
C ALA A 235 37.55 -14.34 -21.61
N ASN A 236 37.29 -13.03 -21.51
CA ASN A 236 37.85 -12.00 -22.40
C ASN A 236 39.14 -11.35 -21.84
N MET A 237 39.61 -11.76 -20.67
CA MET A 237 40.78 -11.19 -20.01
C MET A 237 42.07 -11.96 -20.35
N ASP A 238 43.22 -11.31 -20.19
CA ASP A 238 44.52 -11.94 -20.41
C ASP A 238 44.91 -12.90 -19.27
N GLN A 239 45.78 -13.87 -19.58
CA GLN A 239 46.27 -14.83 -18.58
C GLN A 239 47.03 -14.10 -17.47
N GLY A 240 46.70 -14.40 -16.21
CA GLY A 240 47.27 -13.74 -15.03
C GLY A 240 46.48 -12.53 -14.52
N GLU A 241 45.43 -12.09 -15.23
CA GLU A 241 44.53 -11.05 -14.73
C GLU A 241 43.64 -11.54 -13.58
N VAL A 242 43.26 -10.59 -12.72
CA VAL A 242 42.59 -10.85 -11.45
C VAL A 242 41.33 -10.00 -11.33
N ILE A 243 40.25 -10.62 -10.88
CA ILE A 243 39.03 -9.93 -10.46
C ILE A 243 38.80 -10.21 -8.99
N ILE A 244 38.69 -9.14 -8.22
CA ILE A 244 38.28 -9.18 -6.82
C ILE A 244 36.78 -8.88 -6.77
N ARG A 245 36.00 -9.75 -6.13
CA ARG A 245 34.55 -9.57 -5.99
C ARG A 245 34.08 -9.87 -4.57
N PRO A 246 32.92 -9.36 -4.15
CA PRO A 246 32.30 -9.77 -2.89
C PRO A 246 32.03 -11.28 -2.89
N SER A 247 32.32 -11.93 -1.76
CA SER A 247 32.02 -13.35 -1.60
C SER A 247 30.54 -13.57 -1.26
N SER A 248 29.96 -14.67 -1.74
CA SER A 248 28.66 -15.16 -1.29
C SER A 248 28.70 -15.79 0.11
N LYS A 249 29.89 -16.06 0.65
CA LYS A 249 30.07 -16.66 1.99
C LYS A 249 29.82 -15.70 3.16
N GLY A 250 29.81 -14.38 2.92
CA GLY A 250 29.50 -13.40 3.96
C GLY A 250 30.04 -12.00 3.69
N ALA A 251 29.61 -11.06 4.54
CA ALA A 251 29.96 -9.65 4.47
C ALA A 251 31.45 -9.36 4.75
N ASP A 252 32.18 -10.29 5.37
CA ASP A 252 33.59 -10.09 5.73
C ASP A 252 34.56 -10.80 4.78
N HIS A 253 34.02 -11.47 3.75
CA HIS A 253 34.81 -12.26 2.81
C HIS A 253 34.85 -11.61 1.43
N LEU A 254 36.02 -11.61 0.81
CA LEU A 254 36.21 -11.32 -0.62
C LEU A 254 36.62 -12.61 -1.33
N THR A 255 36.29 -12.71 -2.61
CA THR A 255 36.75 -13.80 -3.45
C THR A 255 37.56 -13.22 -4.59
N ILE A 256 38.75 -13.76 -4.76
CA ILE A 256 39.68 -13.41 -5.82
C ILE A 256 39.60 -14.53 -6.85
N THR A 257 39.20 -14.18 -8.06
CA THR A 257 39.23 -15.07 -9.22
C THR A 257 40.39 -14.61 -10.09
N TRP A 258 41.21 -15.53 -10.60
CA TRP A 258 42.39 -15.18 -11.39
C TRP A 258 42.53 -16.15 -12.56
N LYS A 259 42.80 -15.64 -13.76
CA LYS A 259 42.85 -16.48 -14.96
C LYS A 259 44.16 -17.26 -15.02
N VAL A 260 44.11 -18.57 -14.74
CA VAL A 260 45.28 -19.45 -14.79
C VAL A 260 45.58 -19.90 -16.21
N SER A 261 44.55 -20.27 -16.97
CA SER A 261 44.63 -20.73 -18.37
C SER A 261 43.25 -20.59 -19.02
N ASP A 262 43.15 -20.83 -20.33
CA ASP A 262 41.85 -20.79 -21.03
C ASP A 262 40.89 -21.84 -20.47
N GLY A 263 39.77 -21.37 -19.91
CA GLY A 263 38.77 -22.19 -19.23
C GLY A 263 39.12 -22.61 -17.81
N ILE A 264 40.20 -22.06 -17.21
CA ILE A 264 40.65 -22.38 -15.84
C ILE A 264 40.84 -21.06 -15.06
N TYR A 265 40.02 -20.84 -14.04
CA TYR A 265 39.94 -19.61 -13.24
C TYR A 265 39.95 -19.86 -11.72
#